data_AF-A0A7V2HG63-F1
#
_entry.id   AF-A0A7V2HG63-F1
#
_cell.length_a   1.000
_cell.length_b   1.000
_cell.length_c   1.000
_cell.angle_alpha   90.00
_cell.angle_beta   90.00
_cell.angle_gamma   90.00
#
_symmetry.space_group_name_H-M   'P 1'
#
loop_
_entity.id
_entity.type
_entity.pdbx_description
1 polymer ?
#
loop_
_entity_poly.entity_id
_entity_poly.type
_entity_poly.pdbx_seq_one_letter_code
_entity_poly.pdbx_strand_id
1 'polypeptide(L)'
;MHLRNLIVAAATALAGALTLLGAPPLTTIRDTIYKADGTRFTGTVFIEWRSFDASDTSFIGRNRLRTEVADGLLNVRLVPTTTASAAAWYLVRYVSNGNIQFSEAWAVRPSATPLRVRDVRIADPLTGPGGAVGEAGNIEIQDVEGLQEELDLRPRKSATFLPNRVAVISSDGELESATGAPEDCVRVDGTSGPCGTGAGGTAVTGTFVDAETPAGVVDGFNAVFSLIQPPTPSSSLLLYRNGILQKRFVDYTLEGNSVQFVPGAVPQAGDVLLASYRTAGNGSTLPQVLCTGVGGSTSQTTSTSLGSCSIAAGTLRAGDRVEILFDFAHTGGAANGFTYEVKWGATSVVLRSAAAAVTVASGRVAVGLYAGASQWTSESFGNSTLAHARQIGTATDDFLGAFTIDFRALMDGATTEAAVLRNFTVVHYPKP
;
A
#
# COMPACT_ATOMS: atom_id res chain seq x y z
N MET A 1 -5.75 -85.92 -69.56
CA MET A 1 -4.61 -85.11 -69.12
C MET A 1 -4.21 -85.58 -67.72
N HIS A 2 -3.70 -86.80 -67.65
CA HIS A 2 -2.27 -87.15 -67.50
C HIS A 2 -1.71 -86.94 -66.08
N LEU A 3 -2.16 -87.85 -65.20
CA LEU A 3 -1.31 -88.54 -64.23
C LEU A 3 0.01 -89.00 -64.88
N ARG A 4 1.13 -88.81 -64.16
CA ARG A 4 2.47 -89.45 -64.23
C ARG A 4 3.34 -88.69 -63.20
N ASN A 5 4.28 -89.23 -62.44
CA ASN A 5 4.83 -90.56 -62.22
C ASN A 5 5.81 -90.48 -61.02
N LEU A 6 5.98 -91.61 -60.32
CA LEU A 6 7.21 -92.21 -59.75
C LEU A 6 8.36 -91.37 -59.08
N ILE A 7 8.62 -91.76 -57.80
CA ILE A 7 9.87 -92.17 -57.09
C ILE A 7 11.12 -91.22 -56.99
N VAL A 8 11.64 -91.13 -55.74
CA VAL A 8 13.07 -91.20 -55.29
C VAL A 8 13.57 -89.97 -54.49
N ALA A 9 14.26 -90.30 -53.38
CA ALA A 9 15.29 -89.57 -52.62
C ALA A 9 14.86 -88.65 -51.46
N ALA A 10 15.32 -89.09 -50.28
CA ALA A 10 15.50 -88.32 -49.07
C ALA A 10 16.43 -87.11 -49.29
N ALA A 11 16.12 -85.99 -48.65
CA ALA A 11 17.11 -84.97 -48.32
C ALA A 11 16.71 -84.21 -47.05
N THR A 12 17.59 -84.30 -46.06
CA THR A 12 17.99 -83.25 -45.11
C THR A 12 16.98 -82.79 -44.06
N ALA A 13 17.27 -83.22 -42.84
CA ALA A 13 16.83 -82.64 -41.58
C ALA A 13 17.15 -81.14 -41.50
N LEU A 14 16.12 -80.29 -41.41
CA LEU A 14 16.17 -78.98 -40.76
C LEU A 14 14.74 -78.43 -40.67
N ALA A 15 14.07 -78.63 -39.54
CA ALA A 15 12.85 -77.91 -39.14
C ALA A 15 12.70 -78.15 -37.64
N GLY A 16 12.99 -77.18 -36.78
CA GLY A 16 12.21 -75.97 -36.65
C GLY A 16 11.72 -76.00 -35.21
N ALA A 17 12.59 -75.59 -34.28
CA ALA A 17 12.17 -75.39 -32.90
C ALA A 17 11.13 -74.28 -32.93
N LEU A 18 9.89 -74.62 -32.57
CA LEU A 18 8.84 -73.65 -32.32
C LEU A 18 9.37 -72.64 -31.30
N THR A 19 9.52 -71.38 -31.71
CA THR A 19 9.57 -70.29 -30.75
C THR A 19 8.17 -70.16 -30.18
N LEU A 20 7.93 -70.82 -29.04
CA LEU A 20 6.89 -70.34 -28.12
C LEU A 20 7.24 -68.88 -27.84
N LEU A 21 6.38 -67.95 -28.25
CA LEU A 21 6.38 -66.58 -27.73
C LEU A 21 6.11 -66.70 -26.22
N GLY A 22 7.19 -66.75 -25.44
CA GLY A 22 7.16 -66.93 -24.01
C GLY A 22 6.52 -65.73 -23.33
N ALA A 23 5.72 -65.98 -22.29
CA ALA A 23 5.31 -64.92 -21.37
C ALA A 23 6.55 -64.25 -20.75
N PRO A 24 6.49 -62.97 -20.36
CA PRO A 24 7.63 -62.26 -19.80
C PRO A 24 8.16 -62.99 -18.56
N PRO A 25 9.49 -63.00 -18.34
CA PRO A 25 10.08 -63.66 -17.19
C PRO A 25 9.59 -63.03 -15.89
N LEU A 26 9.26 -63.85 -14.90
CA LEU A 26 8.76 -63.41 -13.60
C LEU A 26 9.70 -63.84 -12.48
N THR A 27 9.96 -62.95 -11.53
CA THR A 27 10.64 -63.25 -10.27
C THR A 27 9.65 -63.32 -9.13
N THR A 28 9.79 -64.34 -8.27
CA THR A 28 8.93 -64.50 -7.09
C THR A 28 9.50 -63.71 -5.91
N ILE A 29 8.68 -62.87 -5.29
CA ILE A 29 8.96 -62.18 -4.03
C ILE A 29 8.09 -62.81 -2.95
N ARG A 30 8.72 -63.40 -1.94
CA ARG A 30 8.04 -64.09 -0.84
C ARG A 30 8.67 -63.71 0.49
N ASP A 31 7.87 -63.14 1.40
CA ASP A 31 8.34 -62.70 2.71
C ASP A 31 7.23 -62.78 3.78
N THR A 32 7.61 -62.60 5.04
CA THR A 32 6.68 -62.42 6.17
C THR A 32 6.77 -60.99 6.69
N ILE A 33 5.69 -60.23 6.54
CA ILE A 33 5.58 -58.82 6.92
C ILE A 33 5.08 -58.70 8.35
N TYR A 34 5.78 -57.88 9.13
CA TYR A 34 5.43 -57.53 10.50
C TYR A 34 5.08 -56.05 10.62
N LYS A 35 4.21 -55.72 11.57
CA LYS A 35 4.00 -54.35 12.05
C LYS A 35 5.07 -54.00 13.08
N ALA A 36 5.19 -52.71 13.40
CA ALA A 36 6.16 -52.24 14.38
C ALA A 36 5.93 -52.79 15.80
N ASP A 37 4.69 -53.20 16.12
CA ASP A 37 4.33 -53.87 17.38
C ASP A 37 4.72 -55.37 17.42
N GLY A 38 5.37 -55.89 16.37
CA GLY A 38 5.77 -57.30 16.25
C GLY A 38 4.67 -58.24 15.79
N THR A 39 3.43 -57.77 15.63
CA THR A 39 2.33 -58.59 15.08
C THR A 39 2.46 -58.75 13.56
N ARG A 40 1.89 -59.82 13.02
CA ARG A 40 1.92 -60.07 11.57
C ARG A 40 0.95 -59.15 10.84
N PHE A 41 1.40 -58.59 9.72
CA PHE A 41 0.55 -57.72 8.90
C PHE A 41 -0.57 -58.52 8.22
N THR A 42 -1.80 -58.01 8.25
CA THR A 42 -2.92 -58.55 7.47
C THR A 42 -3.61 -57.40 6.73
N GLY A 43 -3.76 -57.52 5.41
CA GLY A 43 -4.28 -56.44 4.57
C GLY A 43 -4.12 -56.70 3.07
N THR A 44 -4.28 -55.65 2.29
CA THR A 44 -4.10 -55.66 0.82
C THR A 44 -2.84 -54.90 0.45
N VAL A 45 -2.08 -55.40 -0.51
CA VAL A 45 -0.94 -54.72 -1.12
C VAL A 45 -1.27 -54.34 -2.56
N PHE A 46 -1.08 -53.06 -2.89
CA PHE A 46 -1.20 -52.54 -4.25
C PHE A 46 0.21 -52.27 -4.80
N ILE A 47 0.50 -52.81 -5.98
CA ILE A 47 1.78 -52.68 -6.67
C ILE A 47 1.52 -52.00 -8.00
N GLU A 48 2.11 -50.84 -8.24
CA GLU A 48 1.85 -50.00 -9.42
C GLU A 48 3.14 -49.77 -10.21
N TRP A 49 3.04 -49.71 -11.53
CA TRP A 49 4.20 -49.46 -12.41
C TRP A 49 3.81 -48.60 -13.61
N ARG A 50 4.79 -47.90 -14.19
CA ARG A 50 4.69 -47.25 -15.51
C ARG A 50 5.02 -48.24 -16.62
N SER A 51 4.77 -47.90 -17.88
CA SER A 51 5.13 -48.78 -18.99
C SER A 51 6.65 -48.91 -19.14
N PHE A 52 7.17 -50.10 -19.45
CA PHE A 52 8.58 -50.38 -19.74
C PHE A 52 8.73 -51.64 -20.62
N ASP A 53 9.86 -51.81 -21.31
CA ASP A 53 10.17 -53.07 -22.00
C ASP A 53 11.05 -53.95 -21.10
N ALA A 54 10.64 -55.21 -20.95
CA ALA A 54 11.38 -56.20 -20.19
C ALA A 54 12.64 -56.69 -20.96
N SER A 55 13.51 -57.44 -20.28
CA SER A 55 14.79 -57.91 -20.86
C SER A 55 14.62 -58.82 -22.08
N ASP A 56 13.47 -59.47 -22.20
CA ASP A 56 13.06 -60.32 -23.31
C ASP A 56 12.32 -59.54 -24.41
N THR A 57 12.37 -58.20 -24.39
CA THR A 57 11.68 -57.23 -25.27
C THR A 57 10.15 -57.23 -25.17
N SER A 58 9.58 -57.92 -24.18
CA SER A 58 8.15 -57.85 -23.88
C SER A 58 7.74 -56.45 -23.39
N PHE A 59 6.76 -55.82 -24.05
CA PHE A 59 6.19 -54.56 -23.60
C PHE A 59 5.29 -54.76 -22.37
N ILE A 60 5.64 -54.10 -21.27
CA ILE A 60 4.84 -54.08 -20.04
C ILE A 60 4.09 -52.75 -20.00
N GLY A 61 2.77 -52.79 -20.16
CA GLY A 61 1.92 -51.59 -20.06
C GLY A 61 1.73 -51.12 -18.61
N ARG A 62 1.62 -49.80 -18.42
CA ARG A 62 1.28 -49.16 -17.13
C ARG A 62 0.01 -49.78 -16.54
N ASN A 63 0.12 -50.36 -15.33
CA ASN A 63 -1.02 -50.94 -14.63
C ASN A 63 -0.73 -51.06 -13.12
N ARG A 64 -1.68 -51.68 -12.39
CA ARG A 64 -1.54 -52.07 -10.99
C ARG A 64 -1.91 -53.53 -10.77
N LEU A 65 -1.24 -54.16 -9.80
CA LEU A 65 -1.56 -55.48 -9.27
C LEU A 65 -2.03 -55.34 -7.82
N ARG A 66 -3.09 -56.05 -7.47
CA ARG A 66 -3.58 -56.18 -6.10
C ARG A 66 -3.30 -57.59 -5.62
N THR A 67 -2.67 -57.72 -4.44
CA THR A 67 -2.47 -59.01 -3.76
C THR A 67 -2.88 -58.90 -2.30
N GLU A 68 -3.33 -60.00 -1.72
CA GLU A 68 -3.70 -60.06 -0.31
C GLU A 68 -2.53 -60.62 0.53
N VAL A 69 -2.36 -60.07 1.72
CA VAL A 69 -1.41 -60.55 2.71
C VAL A 69 -2.22 -60.99 3.92
N ALA A 70 -2.22 -62.29 4.19
CA ALA A 70 -2.85 -62.89 5.35
C ALA A 70 -1.78 -63.49 6.25
N ASP A 71 -1.88 -63.25 7.56
CA ASP A 71 -0.92 -63.76 8.54
C ASP A 71 0.54 -63.41 8.18
N GLY A 72 0.76 -62.19 7.68
CA GLY A 72 2.07 -61.67 7.28
C GLY A 72 2.60 -62.20 5.95
N LEU A 73 2.01 -63.23 5.35
CA LEU A 73 2.57 -63.87 4.16
C LEU A 73 2.34 -63.04 2.89
N LEU A 74 3.41 -62.46 2.36
CA LEU A 74 3.43 -61.87 1.03
C LEU A 74 3.98 -62.89 0.03
N ASN A 75 3.28 -63.08 -1.09
CA ASN A 75 3.76 -63.89 -2.22
C ASN A 75 3.28 -63.27 -3.54
N VAL A 76 4.20 -62.73 -4.32
CA VAL A 76 3.90 -62.07 -5.60
C VAL A 76 4.95 -62.40 -6.65
N ARG A 77 4.55 -62.37 -7.92
CA ARG A 77 5.45 -62.55 -9.07
C ARG A 77 5.45 -61.30 -9.92
N LEU A 78 6.62 -60.70 -10.14
CA LEU A 78 6.78 -59.46 -10.88
C LEU A 78 7.84 -59.61 -11.96
N VAL A 79 7.71 -58.88 -13.06
CA VAL A 79 8.72 -58.82 -14.12
C VAL A 79 9.97 -58.11 -13.57
N PRO A 80 11.19 -58.64 -13.76
CA PRO A 80 12.41 -57.96 -13.35
C PRO A 80 12.54 -56.57 -13.97
N THR A 81 12.88 -55.57 -13.16
CA THR A 81 13.04 -54.19 -13.60
C THR A 81 14.49 -53.75 -13.70
N THR A 82 15.43 -54.43 -13.01
CA THR A 82 16.85 -54.07 -13.09
C THR A 82 17.51 -54.44 -14.42
N THR A 83 16.84 -55.23 -15.25
CA THR A 83 17.28 -55.62 -16.60
C THR A 83 16.35 -55.08 -17.69
N ALA A 84 15.45 -54.15 -17.34
CA ALA A 84 14.54 -53.49 -18.29
C ALA A 84 15.27 -52.40 -19.09
N SER A 85 14.75 -52.05 -20.28
CA SER A 85 15.35 -51.08 -21.20
C SER A 85 15.32 -49.62 -20.71
N ALA A 86 14.44 -49.32 -19.75
CA ALA A 86 14.34 -48.04 -19.05
C ALA A 86 14.41 -48.28 -17.53
N ALA A 87 14.85 -47.29 -16.75
CA ALA A 87 14.91 -47.36 -15.28
C ALA A 87 13.52 -47.59 -14.67
N ALA A 88 13.09 -48.85 -14.64
CA ALA A 88 11.78 -49.30 -14.20
C ALA A 88 11.82 -49.68 -12.72
N TRP A 89 10.71 -49.47 -12.04
CA TRP A 89 10.53 -49.80 -10.63
C TRP A 89 9.04 -49.93 -10.32
N TYR A 90 8.72 -50.56 -9.20
CA TYR A 90 7.36 -50.72 -8.71
C TYR A 90 7.12 -49.85 -7.48
N LEU A 91 5.99 -49.14 -7.45
CA LEU A 91 5.50 -48.46 -6.24
C LEU A 91 4.56 -49.40 -5.49
N VAL A 92 4.88 -49.70 -4.24
CA VAL A 92 4.13 -50.65 -3.41
C VAL A 92 3.48 -49.93 -2.23
N ARG A 93 2.18 -50.15 -2.05
CA ARG A 93 1.37 -49.57 -0.97
C ARG A 93 0.70 -50.67 -0.17
N TYR A 94 0.96 -50.68 1.14
CA TYR A 94 0.38 -51.63 2.08
C TYR A 94 -0.84 -51.00 2.74
N VAL A 95 -2.02 -51.60 2.58
CA VAL A 95 -3.30 -51.07 3.05
C VAL A 95 -3.93 -52.06 4.03
N SER A 96 -4.35 -51.55 5.19
CA SER A 96 -5.11 -52.32 6.19
C SER A 96 -6.17 -51.41 6.79
N ASN A 97 -7.37 -51.95 7.08
CA ASN A 97 -8.53 -51.19 7.56
C ASN A 97 -8.88 -49.96 6.70
N GLY A 98 -8.73 -50.08 5.37
CA GLY A 98 -9.02 -48.99 4.41
C GLY A 98 -7.96 -47.89 4.31
N ASN A 99 -6.92 -47.91 5.16
CA ASN A 99 -5.88 -46.88 5.21
C ASN A 99 -4.52 -47.41 4.75
N ILE A 100 -3.75 -46.56 4.06
CA ILE A 100 -2.34 -46.83 3.71
C ILE A 100 -1.54 -46.82 5.01
N GLN A 101 -0.88 -47.95 5.30
CA GLN A 101 -0.03 -48.12 6.47
C GLN A 101 1.40 -47.65 6.19
N PHE A 102 1.93 -48.02 5.02
CA PHE A 102 3.22 -47.56 4.52
C PHE A 102 3.34 -47.77 3.01
N SER A 103 4.34 -47.15 2.40
CA SER A 103 4.65 -47.27 0.97
C SER A 103 6.15 -47.36 0.74
N GLU A 104 6.56 -48.02 -0.34
CA GLU A 104 7.96 -48.19 -0.72
C GLU A 104 8.13 -48.42 -2.22
N ALA A 105 9.36 -48.27 -2.72
CA ALA A 105 9.72 -48.54 -4.11
C ALA A 105 10.56 -49.82 -4.19
N TRP A 106 10.31 -50.64 -5.22
CA TRP A 106 11.05 -51.87 -5.48
C TRP A 106 11.71 -51.88 -6.86
N ALA A 107 12.97 -52.32 -6.90
CA ALA A 107 13.67 -52.74 -8.11
C ALA A 107 13.90 -54.25 -8.06
N VAL A 108 13.26 -54.99 -8.98
CA VAL A 108 13.24 -56.45 -8.94
C VAL A 108 14.33 -57.00 -9.85
N ARG A 109 15.26 -57.78 -9.30
CA ARG A 109 16.28 -58.50 -10.08
C ARG A 109 15.77 -59.84 -10.58
N PRO A 110 16.23 -60.35 -11.74
CA PRO A 110 15.95 -61.71 -12.14
C PRO A 110 16.48 -62.70 -11.10
N SER A 111 15.64 -63.62 -10.63
CA SER A 111 16.04 -64.66 -9.68
C SER A 111 15.28 -65.97 -9.90
N ALA A 112 16.01 -67.10 -9.83
CA ALA A 112 15.42 -68.44 -9.84
C ALA A 112 14.92 -68.88 -8.44
N THR A 113 15.40 -68.24 -7.37
CA THR A 113 14.94 -68.46 -6.00
C THR A 113 14.09 -67.29 -5.52
N PRO A 114 13.11 -67.50 -4.62
CA PRO A 114 12.29 -66.41 -4.11
C PRO A 114 13.11 -65.34 -3.38
N LEU A 115 12.91 -64.08 -3.74
CA LEU A 115 13.51 -62.90 -3.09
C LEU A 115 12.66 -62.45 -1.89
N ARG A 116 13.29 -61.85 -0.88
CA ARG A 116 12.60 -61.19 0.23
C ARG A 116 12.38 -59.71 -0.09
N VAL A 117 11.49 -59.04 0.67
CA VAL A 117 11.18 -57.61 0.44
C VAL A 117 12.43 -56.75 0.60
N ARG A 118 13.30 -57.08 1.56
CA ARG A 118 14.60 -56.40 1.75
C ARG A 118 15.52 -56.46 0.52
N ASP A 119 15.37 -57.48 -0.33
CA ASP A 119 16.27 -57.73 -1.46
C ASP A 119 15.87 -56.94 -2.71
N VAL A 120 14.65 -56.37 -2.70
CA VAL A 120 14.07 -55.60 -3.81
C VAL A 120 13.81 -54.13 -3.44
N ARG A 121 13.77 -53.77 -2.16
CA ARG A 121 13.51 -52.40 -1.69
C ARG A 121 14.65 -51.44 -2.06
N ILE A 122 14.30 -50.27 -2.57
CA ILE A 122 15.24 -49.17 -2.88
C ILE A 122 14.87 -47.89 -2.11
N ALA A 123 15.87 -47.05 -1.82
CA ALA A 123 15.70 -45.81 -1.07
C ALA A 123 15.14 -44.66 -1.93
N ASP A 124 15.62 -44.52 -3.16
CA ASP A 124 15.13 -43.55 -4.13
C ASP A 124 14.97 -44.20 -5.53
N PRO A 125 13.79 -44.16 -6.14
CA PRO A 125 13.58 -44.63 -7.51
C PRO A 125 14.33 -43.84 -8.60
N LEU A 126 14.87 -42.65 -8.31
CA LEU A 126 15.60 -41.81 -9.28
C LEU A 126 17.09 -42.16 -9.41
N THR A 127 17.71 -42.84 -8.43
CA THR A 127 19.15 -43.12 -8.43
C THR A 127 19.54 -44.52 -8.92
N GLY A 128 18.58 -45.40 -9.23
CA GLY A 128 18.85 -46.76 -9.72
C GLY A 128 19.57 -47.68 -8.71
N PRO A 129 19.73 -48.98 -9.03
CA PRO A 129 20.35 -49.95 -8.11
C PRO A 129 21.87 -49.82 -8.16
N GLY A 130 22.44 -48.94 -7.34
CA GLY A 130 23.90 -48.77 -7.22
C GLY A 130 24.39 -47.61 -6.36
N GLY A 131 23.52 -46.72 -5.89
CA GLY A 131 23.92 -45.63 -4.99
C GLY A 131 24.33 -46.16 -3.62
N ALA A 132 25.63 -46.19 -3.36
CA ALA A 132 26.16 -46.35 -2.01
C ALA A 132 25.49 -45.30 -1.09
N VAL A 133 25.08 -45.73 0.09
CA VAL A 133 24.49 -44.88 1.12
C VAL A 133 25.61 -43.98 1.66
N GLY A 134 25.87 -42.88 0.96
CA GLY A 134 26.40 -41.70 1.60
C GLY A 134 25.31 -41.19 2.53
N GLU A 135 25.65 -41.06 3.81
CA GLU A 135 24.93 -40.20 4.74
C GLU A 135 24.44 -38.97 3.97
N ALA A 136 23.13 -38.71 3.98
CA ALA A 136 22.57 -37.58 3.24
C ALA A 136 23.18 -36.30 3.81
N GLY A 137 24.30 -35.88 3.23
CA GLY A 137 24.87 -34.57 3.44
C GLY A 137 23.79 -33.56 3.08
N ASN A 138 23.72 -32.47 3.84
CA ASN A 138 22.83 -31.37 3.52
C ASN A 138 23.01 -31.01 2.03
N ILE A 139 21.94 -31.07 1.25
CA ILE A 139 21.95 -30.59 -0.14
C ILE A 139 22.17 -29.08 -0.07
N GLU A 140 23.28 -28.60 -0.61
CA GLU A 140 23.58 -27.17 -0.64
C GLU A 140 22.86 -26.50 -1.82
N ILE A 141 22.64 -25.18 -1.74
CA ILE A 141 21.91 -24.44 -2.79
C ILE A 141 22.57 -24.62 -4.17
N GLN A 142 23.90 -24.72 -4.20
CA GLN A 142 24.70 -24.93 -5.40
C GLN A 142 24.54 -26.32 -6.04
N ASP A 143 24.05 -27.30 -5.29
CA ASP A 143 23.86 -28.68 -5.77
C ASP A 143 22.53 -28.84 -6.54
N VAL A 144 21.65 -27.83 -6.50
CA VAL A 144 20.37 -27.81 -7.19
C VAL A 144 20.45 -26.88 -8.40
N GLU A 145 20.50 -27.48 -9.58
CA GLU A 145 20.54 -26.76 -10.86
C GLU A 145 19.38 -25.75 -10.96
N GLY A 146 19.72 -24.48 -11.25
CA GLY A 146 18.78 -23.37 -11.39
C GLY A 146 18.25 -22.76 -10.08
N LEU A 147 18.51 -23.36 -8.91
CA LEU A 147 18.00 -22.83 -7.64
C LEU A 147 18.59 -21.47 -7.29
N GLN A 148 19.88 -21.24 -7.55
CA GLN A 148 20.52 -19.95 -7.26
C GLN A 148 19.92 -18.83 -8.12
N GLU A 149 19.66 -19.09 -9.41
CA GLU A 149 19.02 -18.13 -10.32
C GLU A 149 17.59 -17.80 -9.86
N GLU A 150 16.81 -18.80 -9.45
CA GLU A 150 15.47 -18.61 -8.88
C GLU A 150 15.46 -17.86 -7.54
N LEU A 151 16.52 -18.02 -6.73
CA LEU A 151 16.67 -17.25 -5.49
C LEU A 151 17.06 -15.79 -5.75
N ASP A 152 17.84 -15.54 -6.79
CA ASP A 152 18.27 -14.19 -7.17
C ASP A 152 17.14 -13.34 -7.78
N LEU A 153 16.09 -13.98 -8.31
CA LEU A 153 14.86 -13.30 -8.74
C LEU A 153 13.99 -12.79 -7.58
N ARG A 154 14.25 -13.20 -6.33
CA ARG A 154 13.41 -12.84 -5.18
C ARG A 154 13.79 -11.45 -4.64
N PRO A 155 12.81 -10.62 -4.24
CA PRO A 155 13.08 -9.35 -3.57
C PRO A 155 13.95 -9.56 -2.32
N ARG A 156 15.04 -8.80 -2.21
CA ARG A 156 15.97 -8.82 -1.07
C ARG A 156 15.56 -7.79 -0.03
N LYS A 157 15.98 -7.99 1.23
CA LYS A 157 15.78 -7.00 2.29
C LYS A 157 16.90 -5.96 2.22
N SER A 158 16.51 -4.69 2.22
CA SER A 158 17.42 -3.57 2.39
C SER A 158 17.96 -3.51 3.83
N ALA A 159 19.08 -2.79 4.01
CA ALA A 159 19.61 -2.42 5.32
C ALA A 159 18.61 -1.64 6.19
N THR A 160 17.60 -0.99 5.58
CA THR A 160 16.53 -0.24 6.26
C THR A 160 15.29 -1.10 6.56
N PHE A 161 15.35 -2.41 6.37
CA PHE A 161 14.27 -3.33 6.75
C PHE A 161 14.22 -3.53 8.27
N LEU A 162 13.31 -2.82 8.94
CA LEU A 162 13.08 -2.86 10.37
C LEU A 162 11.83 -3.69 10.74
N PRO A 163 11.86 -4.45 11.85
CA PRO A 163 10.66 -5.10 12.38
C PRO A 163 9.62 -4.08 12.85
N ASN A 164 8.34 -4.48 12.87
CA ASN A 164 7.20 -3.65 13.29
C ASN A 164 7.02 -2.36 12.46
N ARG A 165 7.22 -2.47 11.14
CA ARG A 165 6.97 -1.42 10.15
C ARG A 165 6.32 -2.01 8.90
N VAL A 166 5.66 -1.15 8.13
CA VAL A 166 5.16 -1.51 6.79
C VAL A 166 6.35 -1.71 5.86
N ALA A 167 6.34 -2.78 5.07
CA ALA A 167 7.34 -3.00 4.03
C ALA A 167 6.96 -2.26 2.74
N VAL A 168 7.90 -1.54 2.15
CA VAL A 168 7.78 -0.86 0.84
C VAL A 168 8.95 -1.27 -0.07
N ILE A 169 8.77 -1.12 -1.37
CA ILE A 169 9.82 -1.42 -2.36
C ILE A 169 10.60 -0.13 -2.60
N SER A 170 11.90 -0.17 -2.34
CA SER A 170 12.83 0.93 -2.58
C SER A 170 13.05 1.18 -4.09
N SER A 171 13.71 2.28 -4.43
CA SER A 171 14.12 2.57 -5.81
C SER A 171 15.01 1.50 -6.44
N ASP A 172 15.74 0.75 -5.60
CA ASP A 172 16.65 -0.33 -6.03
C ASP A 172 15.95 -1.70 -6.11
N GLY A 173 14.63 -1.76 -5.86
CA GLY A 173 13.84 -2.99 -5.90
C GLY A 173 13.92 -3.86 -4.64
N GLU A 174 14.63 -3.39 -3.60
CA GLU A 174 14.72 -4.08 -2.31
C GLU A 174 13.51 -3.75 -1.42
N LEU A 175 13.14 -4.69 -0.54
CA LEU A 175 12.16 -4.50 0.52
C LEU A 175 12.80 -3.67 1.65
N GLU A 176 12.22 -2.51 1.93
CA GLU A 176 12.61 -1.65 3.05
C GLU A 176 11.42 -1.31 3.95
N SER A 177 11.67 -0.68 5.10
CA SER A 177 10.59 -0.17 5.95
C SER A 177 10.17 1.24 5.56
N ALA A 178 8.85 1.47 5.47
CA ALA A 178 8.30 2.80 5.29
C ALA A 178 8.81 3.77 6.37
N THR A 179 9.25 4.95 5.94
CA THR A 179 9.78 6.00 6.81
C THR A 179 8.68 7.01 7.16
N GLY A 180 8.47 7.26 8.44
CA GLY A 180 7.42 8.16 8.95
C GLY A 180 7.13 7.98 10.45
N ALA A 181 6.16 8.74 10.94
CA ALA A 181 5.61 8.61 12.27
C ALA A 181 4.75 7.32 12.39
N PRO A 182 4.58 6.75 13.61
CA PRO A 182 3.77 5.55 13.81
C PRO A 182 2.30 5.66 13.37
N GLU A 183 1.77 6.89 13.30
CA GLU A 183 0.38 7.19 12.94
C GLU A 183 0.23 7.59 11.45
N ASP A 184 1.31 7.54 10.67
CA ASP A 184 1.29 7.93 9.26
C ASP A 184 0.65 6.84 8.38
N CYS A 185 -0.09 7.30 7.37
CA CYS A 185 -0.58 6.47 6.27
C CYS A 185 0.50 6.32 5.20
N VAL A 186 0.65 5.09 4.68
CA VAL A 186 1.56 4.78 3.56
C VAL A 186 0.83 5.00 2.24
N ARG A 187 1.49 5.67 1.30
CA ARG A 187 1.00 5.96 -0.05
C ARG A 187 1.44 4.88 -1.04
N VAL A 188 0.79 4.86 -2.20
CA VAL A 188 1.08 3.89 -3.28
C VAL A 188 2.51 4.00 -3.83
N ASP A 189 3.15 5.16 -3.67
CA ASP A 189 4.54 5.42 -4.08
C ASP A 189 5.56 5.04 -2.99
N GLY A 190 5.13 4.45 -1.87
CA GLY A 190 5.99 4.03 -0.77
C GLY A 190 6.30 5.14 0.25
N THR A 191 5.94 6.39 -0.04
CA THR A 191 6.09 7.48 0.94
C THR A 191 5.04 7.40 2.04
N SER A 192 5.29 7.99 3.20
CA SER A 192 4.29 8.09 4.27
C SER A 192 4.04 9.53 4.71
N GLY A 193 2.90 9.75 5.35
CA GLY A 193 2.55 11.02 5.98
C GLY A 193 1.16 10.95 6.64
N PRO A 194 0.65 12.06 7.18
CA PRO A 194 -0.59 12.05 7.95
C PRO A 194 -1.77 11.45 7.18
N CYS A 195 -2.52 10.57 7.84
CA CYS A 195 -3.72 9.99 7.28
C CYS A 195 -4.76 11.08 6.96
N GLY A 196 -5.25 11.10 5.71
CA GLY A 196 -6.32 12.02 5.29
C GLY A 196 -5.86 13.35 4.67
N THR A 197 -4.55 13.59 4.49
CA THR A 197 -4.04 14.76 3.75
C THR A 197 -3.72 14.46 2.28
N GLY A 198 -4.36 13.44 1.70
CA GLY A 198 -4.20 13.13 0.27
C GLY A 198 -4.53 14.36 -0.56
N ALA A 199 -3.78 14.59 -1.64
CA ALA A 199 -3.83 15.76 -2.54
C ALA A 199 -5.17 16.01 -3.27
N GLY A 200 -6.29 15.51 -2.75
CA GLY A 200 -7.65 15.78 -3.21
C GLY A 200 -8.68 15.88 -2.08
N GLY A 201 -8.26 15.87 -0.81
CA GLY A 201 -9.15 16.07 0.33
C GLY A 201 -8.46 16.97 1.34
N THR A 202 -8.84 18.24 1.38
CA THR A 202 -8.59 19.10 2.54
C THR A 202 -9.11 18.33 3.75
N ALA A 203 -8.22 17.89 4.64
CA ALA A 203 -8.63 17.43 5.95
C ALA A 203 -9.37 18.60 6.58
N VAL A 204 -10.71 18.57 6.54
CA VAL A 204 -11.53 19.43 7.36
C VAL A 204 -11.37 18.88 8.76
N THR A 205 -10.26 19.22 9.40
CA THR A 205 -10.29 19.49 10.83
C THR A 205 -11.42 20.50 10.97
N GLY A 206 -12.57 20.05 11.42
CA GLY A 206 -13.73 20.88 11.67
C GLY A 206 -14.30 20.38 12.97
N THR A 207 -14.53 21.26 13.94
CA THR A 207 -15.27 20.84 15.13
C THR A 207 -16.73 20.73 14.74
N PHE A 208 -17.38 19.70 15.25
CA PHE A 208 -18.81 19.49 15.07
C PHE A 208 -19.54 20.14 16.24
N VAL A 209 -20.54 20.96 15.93
CA VAL A 209 -21.49 21.49 16.90
C VAL A 209 -22.76 20.67 16.74
N ASP A 210 -23.18 20.02 17.82
CA ASP A 210 -24.34 19.13 17.83
C ASP A 210 -25.45 19.71 18.69
N ALA A 211 -26.68 19.72 18.16
CA ALA A 211 -27.90 20.11 18.87
C ALA A 211 -27.83 21.46 19.60
N GLU A 212 -27.18 22.45 18.99
CA GLU A 212 -27.20 23.83 19.47
C GLU A 212 -28.63 24.37 19.42
N THR A 213 -29.08 25.09 20.45
CA THR A 213 -30.31 25.89 20.38
C THR A 213 -29.95 27.31 19.92
N PRO A 214 -30.35 27.74 18.71
CA PRO A 214 -30.05 29.09 18.23
C PRO A 214 -30.58 30.18 19.17
N ALA A 215 -29.81 31.24 19.38
CA ALA A 215 -30.21 32.36 20.21
C ALA A 215 -31.30 33.20 19.53
N GLY A 216 -32.36 33.51 20.26
CA GLY A 216 -33.50 34.30 19.79
C GLY A 216 -34.78 33.85 20.50
N VAL A 217 -35.71 34.78 20.73
CA VAL A 217 -37.01 34.41 21.33
C VAL A 217 -37.87 33.77 20.24
N VAL A 218 -38.51 32.65 20.56
CA VAL A 218 -39.48 31.98 19.67
C VAL A 218 -40.88 32.45 20.08
N ASP A 219 -41.35 33.55 19.49
CA ASP A 219 -42.63 34.21 19.84
C ASP A 219 -43.64 34.26 18.68
N GLY A 220 -43.33 33.65 17.54
CA GLY A 220 -44.15 33.72 16.32
C GLY A 220 -43.93 34.98 15.47
N PHE A 221 -43.15 35.95 15.95
CA PHE A 221 -42.82 37.20 15.24
C PHE A 221 -41.34 37.30 14.89
N ASN A 222 -40.45 36.82 15.76
CA ASN A 222 -39.02 36.86 15.53
C ASN A 222 -38.60 35.89 14.41
N ALA A 223 -38.14 36.45 13.30
CA ALA A 223 -37.67 35.68 12.15
C ALA A 223 -36.15 35.44 12.15
N VAL A 224 -35.39 36.04 13.07
CA VAL A 224 -33.92 36.01 13.06
C VAL A 224 -33.39 35.34 14.31
N PHE A 225 -32.51 34.36 14.12
CA PHE A 225 -31.86 33.61 15.18
C PHE A 225 -30.36 33.55 14.93
N SER A 226 -29.56 33.56 15.99
CA SER A 226 -28.10 33.58 15.88
C SER A 226 -27.49 32.28 16.41
N LEU A 227 -26.58 31.71 15.63
CA LEU A 227 -25.73 30.59 16.04
C LEU A 227 -24.50 31.10 16.80
N ILE A 228 -23.92 30.27 17.65
CA ILE A 228 -22.71 30.59 18.41
C ILE A 228 -21.50 30.81 17.47
N GLN A 229 -21.39 30.01 16.40
CA GLN A 229 -20.34 30.11 15.39
C GLN A 229 -20.91 30.08 13.97
N PRO A 230 -20.21 30.67 12.98
CA PRO A 230 -20.61 30.57 11.58
C PRO A 230 -20.35 29.15 11.04
N PRO A 231 -21.37 28.47 10.47
CA PRO A 231 -21.18 27.17 9.82
C PRO A 231 -20.17 27.25 8.67
N THR A 232 -19.17 26.35 8.68
CA THR A 232 -18.09 26.29 7.68
C THR A 232 -17.86 24.83 7.24
N PRO A 233 -18.18 24.47 5.99
CA PRO A 233 -18.83 25.31 4.98
C PRO A 233 -20.26 25.69 5.39
N SER A 234 -20.82 26.79 4.86
CA SER A 234 -22.18 27.25 5.22
C SER A 234 -23.28 26.24 4.86
N SER A 235 -23.00 25.34 3.92
CA SER A 235 -23.86 24.20 3.57
C SER A 235 -23.87 23.08 4.60
N SER A 236 -23.04 23.14 5.64
CA SER A 236 -23.01 22.14 6.71
C SER A 236 -24.12 22.30 7.73
N LEU A 237 -24.85 23.43 7.74
CA LEU A 237 -25.94 23.66 8.69
C LEU A 237 -27.13 22.76 8.42
N LEU A 238 -27.49 21.98 9.44
CA LEU A 238 -28.75 21.26 9.55
C LEU A 238 -29.58 21.94 10.64
N LEU A 239 -30.66 22.62 10.26
CA LEU A 239 -31.57 23.30 11.18
C LEU A 239 -32.86 22.52 11.30
N TYR A 240 -33.27 22.20 12.53
CA TYR A 240 -34.46 21.44 12.83
C TYR A 240 -35.46 22.31 13.60
N ARG A 241 -36.73 22.28 13.19
CA ARG A 241 -37.86 22.84 13.95
C ARG A 241 -38.76 21.69 14.39
N ASN A 242 -38.89 21.46 15.69
CA ASN A 242 -39.60 20.31 16.28
C ASN A 242 -39.14 18.96 15.68
N GLY A 243 -37.83 18.82 15.42
CA GLY A 243 -37.25 17.62 14.81
C GLY A 243 -37.38 17.53 13.29
N ILE A 244 -38.05 18.46 12.63
CA ILE A 244 -38.17 18.49 11.15
C ILE A 244 -37.06 19.35 10.56
N LEU A 245 -36.26 18.76 9.67
CA LEU A 245 -35.21 19.48 8.95
C LEU A 245 -35.81 20.59 8.07
N GLN A 246 -35.34 21.81 8.28
CA GLN A 246 -35.65 23.00 7.49
C GLN A 246 -34.67 23.11 6.32
N LYS A 247 -35.15 23.55 5.16
CA LYS A 247 -34.36 23.68 3.93
C LYS A 247 -33.86 25.11 3.75
N ARG A 248 -32.54 25.24 3.54
CA ARG A 248 -31.93 26.52 3.18
C ARG A 248 -32.50 27.03 1.84
N PHE A 249 -32.71 28.34 1.76
CA PHE A 249 -33.36 29.08 0.66
C PHE A 249 -34.85 28.79 0.43
N VAL A 250 -35.46 27.90 1.21
CA VAL A 250 -36.91 27.65 1.19
C VAL A 250 -37.52 28.12 2.51
N ASP A 251 -37.02 27.60 3.63
CA ASP A 251 -37.53 27.90 4.97
C ASP A 251 -36.70 29.00 5.65
N TYR A 252 -35.40 29.09 5.33
CA TYR A 252 -34.50 30.09 5.90
C TYR A 252 -33.32 30.44 4.99
N THR A 253 -32.69 31.59 5.20
CA THR A 253 -31.37 31.96 4.68
C THR A 253 -30.33 31.99 5.81
N LEU A 254 -29.05 31.79 5.46
CA LEU A 254 -27.93 31.82 6.42
C LEU A 254 -26.86 32.77 5.89
N GLU A 255 -26.50 33.76 6.70
CA GLU A 255 -25.41 34.71 6.47
C GLU A 255 -24.53 34.78 7.73
N GLY A 256 -23.25 34.39 7.61
CA GLY A 256 -22.37 34.21 8.76
C GLY A 256 -22.95 33.17 9.74
N ASN A 257 -23.29 33.61 10.95
CA ASN A 257 -23.97 32.83 11.98
C ASN A 257 -25.45 33.21 12.15
N SER A 258 -26.01 34.06 11.29
CA SER A 258 -27.40 34.53 11.37
C SER A 258 -28.31 33.68 10.48
N VAL A 259 -29.32 33.06 11.10
CA VAL A 259 -30.38 32.30 10.46
C VAL A 259 -31.62 33.19 10.36
N GLN A 260 -32.06 33.49 9.15
CA GLN A 260 -33.25 34.28 8.89
C GLN A 260 -34.33 33.42 8.24
N PHE A 261 -35.43 33.15 8.96
CA PHE A 261 -36.59 32.46 8.43
C PHE A 261 -37.34 33.32 7.41
N VAL A 262 -37.90 32.68 6.39
CA VAL A 262 -38.85 33.34 5.48
C VAL A 262 -40.18 33.57 6.21
N PRO A 263 -41.02 34.55 5.79
CA PRO A 263 -42.25 34.91 6.51
C PRO A 263 -43.23 33.76 6.78
N GLY A 264 -43.30 32.76 5.91
CA GLY A 264 -44.17 31.58 6.08
C GLY A 264 -43.59 30.45 6.95
N ALA A 265 -42.33 30.55 7.34
CA ALA A 265 -41.61 29.53 8.11
C ALA A 265 -41.20 29.99 9.52
N VAL A 266 -41.56 31.22 9.90
CA VAL A 266 -41.25 31.80 11.22
C VAL A 266 -41.72 30.84 12.33
N PRO A 267 -40.82 30.38 13.20
CA PRO A 267 -41.15 29.49 14.32
C PRO A 267 -42.20 30.12 15.25
N GLN A 268 -43.23 29.35 15.58
CA GLN A 268 -44.34 29.79 16.42
C GLN A 268 -44.00 29.61 17.90
N ALA A 269 -44.66 30.37 18.77
CA ALA A 269 -44.48 30.24 20.22
C ALA A 269 -44.69 28.78 20.67
N GLY A 270 -43.66 28.20 21.30
CA GLY A 270 -43.64 26.78 21.71
C GLY A 270 -42.87 25.86 20.77
N ASP A 271 -42.46 26.32 19.58
CA ASP A 271 -41.56 25.56 18.71
C ASP A 271 -40.14 25.48 19.30
N VAL A 272 -39.47 24.36 19.04
CA VAL A 272 -38.08 24.11 19.44
C VAL A 272 -37.19 24.13 18.20
N LEU A 273 -36.12 24.92 18.26
CA LEU A 273 -35.08 24.96 17.24
C LEU A 273 -33.82 24.24 17.71
N LEU A 274 -33.27 23.38 16.84
CA LEU A 274 -31.97 22.74 17.04
C LEU A 274 -31.13 22.86 15.79
N ALA A 275 -29.83 23.13 15.93
CA ALA A 275 -28.88 23.25 14.85
C ALA A 275 -27.69 22.31 15.07
N SER A 276 -27.29 21.60 14.02
CA SER A 276 -26.02 20.89 13.95
C SER A 276 -25.22 21.38 12.75
N TYR A 277 -23.93 21.64 12.93
CA TYR A 277 -23.09 22.17 11.87
C TYR A 277 -21.60 21.91 12.13
N ARG A 278 -20.79 22.07 11.08
CA ARG A 278 -19.32 22.08 11.21
C ARG A 278 -18.83 23.50 11.33
N THR A 279 -17.80 23.71 12.13
CA THR A 279 -17.03 24.97 12.10
C THR A 279 -15.66 24.74 11.50
N ALA A 280 -14.96 25.82 11.14
CA ALA A 280 -13.55 25.73 10.78
C ALA A 280 -12.78 25.05 11.93
N GLY A 281 -11.79 24.22 11.62
CA GLY A 281 -11.06 23.41 12.60
C GLY A 281 -10.38 24.22 13.66
N ASN A 282 -11.04 24.37 14.80
CA ASN A 282 -10.49 25.00 15.99
C ASN A 282 -9.96 23.99 17.02
N GLY A 283 -9.43 22.86 16.56
CA GLY A 283 -8.98 21.77 17.44
C GLY A 283 -7.46 21.63 17.61
N SER A 284 -6.65 22.33 16.82
CA SER A 284 -5.19 22.23 16.96
C SER A 284 -4.72 23.25 17.98
N THR A 285 -4.07 22.79 19.05
CA THR A 285 -3.26 23.62 19.95
C THR A 285 -1.82 23.73 19.44
N LEU A 286 -1.49 23.03 18.35
CA LEU A 286 -0.18 23.07 17.70
C LEU A 286 -0.14 24.17 16.63
N PRO A 287 1.04 24.76 16.39
CA PRO A 287 1.25 25.68 15.28
C PRO A 287 0.89 25.03 13.93
N GLN A 288 0.23 25.78 13.06
CA GLN A 288 -0.21 25.32 11.74
C GLN A 288 0.26 26.26 10.64
N VAL A 289 0.73 25.71 9.51
CA VAL A 289 0.98 26.51 8.31
C VAL A 289 -0.36 26.75 7.61
N LEU A 290 -0.83 28.00 7.60
CA LEU A 290 -2.06 28.39 6.89
C LEU A 290 -1.82 28.47 5.38
N CYS A 291 -0.69 29.05 4.99
CA CYS A 291 -0.28 29.17 3.59
C CYS A 291 1.24 29.12 3.47
N THR A 292 1.72 28.55 2.38
CA THR A 292 3.12 28.66 1.94
C THR A 292 3.13 28.62 0.42
N GLY A 293 4.07 29.32 -0.20
CA GLY A 293 4.13 29.36 -1.65
C GLY A 293 5.24 30.24 -2.19
N VAL A 294 5.38 30.20 -3.51
CA VAL A 294 6.18 31.15 -4.29
C VAL A 294 5.27 32.25 -4.85
N GLY A 295 5.85 33.41 -5.16
CA GLY A 295 5.10 34.53 -5.74
C GLY A 295 5.44 34.79 -7.21
N GLY A 296 4.77 35.80 -7.76
CA GLY A 296 5.02 36.35 -9.08
C GLY A 296 6.07 37.46 -9.06
N SER A 297 6.16 38.16 -10.20
CA SER A 297 7.04 39.30 -10.40
C SER A 297 6.29 40.46 -11.04
N THR A 298 6.80 41.68 -10.86
CA THR A 298 6.29 42.87 -11.54
C THR A 298 7.41 43.82 -11.92
N SER A 299 7.29 44.43 -13.10
CA SER A 299 8.10 45.56 -13.58
C SER A 299 7.28 46.86 -13.62
N GLN A 300 6.05 46.83 -13.09
CA GLN A 300 5.14 47.96 -13.12
C GLN A 300 5.49 48.97 -12.02
N THR A 301 5.21 50.25 -12.28
CA THR A 301 5.31 51.33 -11.29
C THR A 301 4.07 51.44 -10.39
N THR A 302 3.07 50.58 -10.62
CA THR A 302 1.85 50.49 -9.84
C THR A 302 1.88 49.27 -8.92
N SER A 303 1.39 49.43 -7.68
CA SER A 303 1.36 48.37 -6.67
C SER A 303 0.58 47.15 -7.17
N THR A 304 1.30 46.06 -7.40
CA THR A 304 0.79 44.81 -7.96
C THR A 304 0.87 43.71 -6.90
N SER A 305 -0.20 42.91 -6.73
CA SER A 305 -0.16 41.71 -5.89
C SER A 305 0.69 40.64 -6.57
N LEU A 306 1.68 40.13 -5.86
CA LEU A 306 2.59 39.08 -6.29
C LEU A 306 2.29 37.73 -5.61
N GLY A 307 1.51 37.73 -4.55
CA GLY A 307 1.09 36.53 -3.84
C GLY A 307 0.07 36.87 -2.77
N SER A 308 -0.74 35.89 -2.37
CA SER A 308 -1.74 36.09 -1.32
C SER A 308 -1.97 34.81 -0.52
N CYS A 309 -2.45 35.00 0.71
CA CYS A 309 -2.90 33.94 1.60
C CYS A 309 -4.31 34.29 2.08
N SER A 310 -5.30 33.52 1.62
CA SER A 310 -6.71 33.72 2.00
C SER A 310 -7.02 32.95 3.28
N ILE A 311 -7.48 33.67 4.29
CA ILE A 311 -7.87 33.13 5.59
C ILE A 311 -9.40 33.04 5.64
N ALA A 312 -9.91 31.83 5.85
CA ALA A 312 -11.35 31.62 5.97
C ALA A 312 -11.88 32.22 7.28
N ALA A 313 -13.14 32.65 7.26
CA ALA A 313 -13.83 33.10 8.47
C ALA A 313 -13.79 32.02 9.56
N GLY A 314 -13.64 32.43 10.82
CA GLY A 314 -13.55 31.53 11.97
C GLY A 314 -12.21 30.81 12.15
N THR A 315 -11.25 30.95 11.22
CA THR A 315 -9.91 30.34 11.37
C THR A 315 -9.17 30.91 12.58
N LEU A 316 -9.24 32.24 12.76
CA LEU A 316 -8.51 32.97 13.79
C LEU A 316 -9.45 33.43 14.90
N ARG A 317 -8.92 33.53 16.13
CA ARG A 317 -9.64 33.98 17.31
C ARG A 317 -8.81 34.93 18.16
N ALA A 318 -9.50 35.71 19.00
CA ALA A 318 -8.83 36.51 20.02
C ALA A 318 -8.04 35.60 20.97
N GLY A 319 -6.77 35.94 21.16
CA GLY A 319 -5.75 35.17 21.90
C GLY A 319 -4.76 34.43 21.00
N ASP A 320 -5.09 34.22 19.72
CA ASP A 320 -4.17 33.56 18.79
C ASP A 320 -3.04 34.50 18.35
N ARG A 321 -2.00 33.90 17.76
CA ARG A 321 -0.91 34.63 17.12
C ARG A 321 -0.69 34.14 15.69
N VAL A 322 -0.30 35.02 14.79
CA VAL A 322 0.07 34.69 13.41
C VAL A 322 1.48 35.20 13.14
N GLU A 323 2.29 34.39 12.47
CA GLU A 323 3.60 34.78 11.96
C GLU A 323 3.59 34.72 10.43
N ILE A 324 4.15 35.74 9.81
CA ILE A 324 4.26 35.88 8.36
C ILE A 324 5.74 36.01 8.03
N LEU A 325 6.28 35.13 7.20
CA LEU A 325 7.63 35.20 6.67
C LEU A 325 7.57 35.44 5.16
N PHE A 326 8.48 36.25 4.63
CA PHE A 326 8.52 36.58 3.21
C PHE A 326 9.92 36.93 2.73
N ASP A 327 10.19 36.61 1.47
CA ASP A 327 11.41 36.94 0.75
C ASP A 327 11.10 37.61 -0.60
N PHE A 328 11.57 38.84 -0.79
CA PHE A 328 11.56 39.56 -2.06
C PHE A 328 12.95 39.61 -2.68
N ALA A 329 13.01 39.67 -4.01
CA ALA A 329 14.23 39.86 -4.78
C ALA A 329 14.03 40.93 -5.86
N HIS A 330 15.10 41.64 -6.19
CA HIS A 330 15.18 42.53 -7.34
C HIS A 330 16.05 41.88 -8.41
N THR A 331 15.53 41.80 -9.63
CA THR A 331 16.14 41.05 -10.73
C THR A 331 16.15 41.88 -12.01
N GLY A 332 17.08 41.59 -12.92
CA GLY A 332 17.16 42.25 -14.23
C GLY A 332 17.99 43.53 -14.27
N GLY A 333 18.61 43.95 -13.15
CA GLY A 333 19.48 45.12 -13.11
C GLY A 333 19.57 45.76 -11.71
N ALA A 334 20.14 46.97 -11.66
CA ALA A 334 20.30 47.78 -10.44
C ALA A 334 20.17 49.29 -10.73
N ALA A 335 19.32 49.65 -11.69
CA ALA A 335 19.07 51.02 -12.13
C ALA A 335 17.92 51.69 -11.36
N ASN A 336 16.84 50.95 -11.05
CA ASN A 336 15.69 51.47 -10.29
C ASN A 336 15.56 50.77 -8.94
N GLY A 337 15.08 51.51 -7.94
CA GLY A 337 14.61 50.90 -6.70
C GLY A 337 13.29 50.18 -6.88
N PHE A 338 12.87 49.47 -5.85
CA PHE A 338 11.56 48.84 -5.77
C PHE A 338 10.97 49.02 -4.38
N THR A 339 9.65 49.07 -4.30
CA THR A 339 8.92 49.13 -3.05
C THR A 339 8.10 47.86 -2.87
N TYR A 340 8.21 47.24 -1.70
CA TYR A 340 7.44 46.06 -1.33
C TYR A 340 6.56 46.31 -0.11
N GLU A 341 5.42 45.65 -0.08
CA GLU A 341 4.36 45.84 0.91
C GLU A 341 3.78 44.47 1.31
N VAL A 342 3.51 44.31 2.60
CA VAL A 342 2.72 43.18 3.13
C VAL A 342 1.50 43.75 3.82
N LYS A 343 0.31 43.30 3.43
CA LYS A 343 -0.97 43.76 3.97
C LYS A 343 -1.63 42.66 4.81
N TRP A 344 -2.06 43.02 6.00
CA TRP A 344 -2.99 42.26 6.83
C TRP A 344 -4.39 42.80 6.58
N GLY A 345 -5.17 42.15 5.73
CA GLY A 345 -6.42 42.73 5.24
C GLY A 345 -6.16 44.03 4.49
N ALA A 346 -6.76 45.13 4.95
CA ALA A 346 -6.53 46.47 4.41
C ALA A 346 -5.29 47.16 5.00
N THR A 347 -4.80 46.73 6.17
CA THR A 347 -3.70 47.38 6.90
C THR A 347 -2.33 46.97 6.38
N SER A 348 -1.47 47.93 6.05
CA SER A 348 -0.07 47.68 5.68
C SER A 348 0.77 47.41 6.92
N VAL A 349 1.26 46.18 7.10
CA VAL A 349 2.09 45.75 8.24
C VAL A 349 3.59 45.79 7.92
N VAL A 350 3.91 45.87 6.63
CA VAL A 350 5.24 46.18 6.10
C VAL A 350 5.05 47.08 4.88
N LEU A 351 5.81 48.15 4.79
CA LEU A 351 5.97 48.95 3.58
C LEU A 351 7.39 49.48 3.54
N ARG A 352 8.16 49.07 2.55
CA ARG A 352 9.60 49.35 2.46
C ARG A 352 10.00 49.67 1.04
N SER A 353 10.66 50.81 0.86
CA SER A 353 11.35 51.17 -0.38
C SER A 353 12.82 50.73 -0.28
N ALA A 354 13.26 49.98 -1.28
CA ALA A 354 14.60 49.46 -1.42
C ALA A 354 15.30 50.13 -2.59
N ALA A 355 16.50 50.68 -2.35
CA ALA A 355 17.27 51.34 -3.39
C ALA A 355 17.71 50.34 -4.47
N ALA A 356 18.11 50.85 -5.64
CA ALA A 356 18.40 50.03 -6.82
C ALA A 356 19.48 48.94 -6.61
N ALA A 357 20.45 49.20 -5.72
CA ALA A 357 21.52 48.27 -5.37
C ALA A 357 21.08 47.10 -4.44
N VAL A 358 19.85 47.12 -3.94
CA VAL A 358 19.30 46.05 -3.11
C VAL A 358 18.80 44.95 -4.03
N THR A 359 19.38 43.76 -3.91
CA THR A 359 19.00 42.60 -4.74
C THR A 359 18.13 41.59 -4.00
N VAL A 360 18.13 41.62 -2.67
CA VAL A 360 17.30 40.76 -1.81
C VAL A 360 16.79 41.55 -0.61
N ALA A 361 15.54 41.29 -0.23
CA ALA A 361 14.92 41.81 0.98
C ALA A 361 14.07 40.72 1.62
N SER A 362 14.20 40.54 2.93
CA SER A 362 13.49 39.53 3.70
C SER A 362 12.84 40.17 4.92
N GLY A 363 11.83 39.51 5.46
CA GLY A 363 11.25 39.95 6.71
C GLY A 363 10.31 38.96 7.36
N ARG A 364 9.93 39.32 8.58
CA ARG A 364 8.92 38.64 9.37
C ARG A 364 7.93 39.62 9.98
N VAL A 365 6.69 39.19 10.14
CA VAL A 365 5.66 39.91 10.88
C VAL A 365 5.07 38.97 11.92
N ALA A 366 4.97 39.41 13.15
CA ALA A 366 4.24 38.71 14.20
C ALA A 366 2.99 39.53 14.56
N VAL A 367 1.83 38.89 14.54
CA VAL A 367 0.51 39.50 14.77
C VAL A 367 -0.15 38.79 15.95
N GLY A 368 -0.41 39.52 17.03
CA GLY A 368 -1.23 39.04 18.16
C GLY A 368 -2.66 39.51 18.01
N LEU A 369 -3.62 38.61 18.21
CA LEU A 369 -5.05 38.90 18.06
C LEU A 369 -5.69 39.11 19.43
N TYR A 370 -6.46 40.18 19.58
CA TYR A 370 -7.26 40.45 20.78
C TYR A 370 -8.68 40.82 20.39
N ALA A 371 -9.58 40.98 21.37
CA ALA A 371 -10.97 41.27 21.06
C ALA A 371 -11.10 42.57 20.23
N GLY A 372 -11.55 42.42 18.98
CA GLY A 372 -11.87 43.53 18.08
C GLY A 372 -10.72 44.14 17.27
N ALA A 373 -9.47 43.71 17.46
CA ALA A 373 -8.33 44.20 16.67
C ALA A 373 -7.08 43.30 16.82
N SER A 374 -6.03 43.62 16.06
CA SER A 374 -4.73 42.97 16.17
C SER A 374 -3.61 43.97 16.47
N GLN A 375 -2.56 43.50 17.13
CA GLN A 375 -1.31 44.23 17.31
C GLN A 375 -0.23 43.47 16.55
N TRP A 376 0.58 44.18 15.78
CA TRP A 376 1.61 43.57 14.97
C TRP A 376 2.96 44.21 15.18
N THR A 377 4.01 43.42 15.03
CA THR A 377 5.41 43.85 14.94
C THR A 377 6.00 43.29 13.67
N SER A 378 6.76 44.08 12.93
CA SER A 378 7.50 43.59 11.77
C SER A 378 8.98 43.90 11.86
N GLU A 379 9.78 43.01 11.30
CA GLU A 379 11.22 43.15 11.11
C GLU A 379 11.52 42.88 9.64
N SER A 380 12.29 43.74 9.00
CA SER A 380 12.72 43.49 7.62
C SER A 380 14.08 44.12 7.33
N PHE A 381 14.84 43.46 6.45
CA PHE A 381 16.20 43.82 6.11
C PHE A 381 16.51 43.36 4.68
N GLY A 382 17.56 43.89 4.09
CA GLY A 382 18.07 43.42 2.80
C GLY A 382 19.57 43.61 2.74
N ASN A 383 20.15 43.34 1.56
CA ASN A 383 21.56 43.60 1.34
C ASN A 383 21.83 45.07 1.00
N SER A 384 23.11 45.38 0.79
CA SER A 384 23.62 46.68 0.34
C SER A 384 23.22 47.82 1.27
N THR A 385 22.11 48.50 0.98
CA THR A 385 21.68 49.73 1.63
C THR A 385 20.35 49.58 2.39
N LEU A 386 19.71 48.42 2.34
CA LEU A 386 18.44 48.20 3.05
C LEU A 386 18.70 47.77 4.50
N ALA A 387 18.88 48.77 5.37
CA ALA A 387 19.10 48.54 6.79
C ALA A 387 17.95 47.74 7.45
N HIS A 388 18.29 47.03 8.52
CA HIS A 388 17.31 46.36 9.36
C HIS A 388 16.36 47.39 10.00
N ALA A 389 15.06 47.25 9.76
CA ALA A 389 14.03 48.09 10.35
C ALA A 389 13.06 47.26 11.20
N ARG A 390 12.51 47.91 12.23
CA ARG A 390 11.47 47.37 13.10
C ARG A 390 10.28 48.31 13.05
N GLN A 391 9.08 47.77 12.93
CA GLN A 391 7.84 48.53 13.01
C GLN A 391 6.88 47.84 13.98
N ILE A 392 5.99 48.61 14.57
CA ILE A 392 4.93 48.13 15.46
C ILE A 392 3.69 48.96 15.20
N GLY A 393 2.53 48.32 15.23
CA GLY A 393 1.27 49.00 15.03
C GLY A 393 0.09 48.15 15.45
N THR A 394 -1.09 48.68 15.16
CA THR A 394 -2.37 48.00 15.36
C THR A 394 -3.11 47.94 14.03
N ALA A 395 -3.95 46.91 13.86
CA ALA A 395 -4.86 46.80 12.73
C ALA A 395 -6.27 46.54 13.25
N THR A 396 -7.27 47.19 12.65
CA THR A 396 -8.70 47.05 13.02
C THR A 396 -9.46 46.16 12.04
N ASP A 397 -8.75 45.45 11.17
CA ASP A 397 -9.33 44.48 10.26
C ASP A 397 -10.07 43.38 11.02
N ASP A 398 -11.26 43.01 10.55
CA ASP A 398 -12.05 41.92 11.11
C ASP A 398 -11.39 40.57 10.78
N PHE A 399 -10.58 40.08 11.73
CA PHE A 399 -9.91 38.78 11.62
C PHE A 399 -10.84 37.59 11.93
N LEU A 400 -12.08 37.84 12.40
CA LEU A 400 -13.08 36.78 12.60
C LEU A 400 -13.80 36.47 11.28
N GLY A 401 -13.96 37.48 10.43
CA GLY A 401 -14.39 37.34 9.04
C GLY A 401 -13.33 36.70 8.13
N ALA A 402 -13.72 36.46 6.88
CA ALA A 402 -12.75 36.03 5.86
C ALA A 402 -11.94 37.24 5.41
N PHE A 403 -10.62 37.11 5.36
CA PHE A 403 -9.72 38.17 4.90
C PHE A 403 -8.48 37.59 4.23
N THR A 404 -7.68 38.47 3.62
CA THR A 404 -6.49 38.07 2.86
C THR A 404 -5.25 38.76 3.39
N ILE A 405 -4.15 38.01 3.51
CA ILE A 405 -2.81 38.56 3.63
C ILE A 405 -2.25 38.70 2.20
N ASP A 406 -1.89 39.91 1.81
CA ASP A 406 -1.48 40.22 0.43
C ASP A 406 -0.03 40.71 0.39
N PHE A 407 0.74 40.19 -0.56
CA PHE A 407 2.15 40.53 -0.77
C PHE A 407 2.25 41.29 -2.08
N ARG A 408 2.68 42.55 -2.02
CA ARG A 408 2.65 43.46 -3.16
C ARG A 408 4.01 44.07 -3.41
N ALA A 409 4.27 44.46 -4.65
CA ALA A 409 5.42 45.27 -5.00
C ALA A 409 5.16 46.19 -6.19
N LEU A 410 6.06 47.15 -6.38
CA LEU A 410 6.17 48.01 -7.56
C LEU A 410 7.63 48.43 -7.76
N MET A 411 7.97 48.81 -8.99
CA MET A 411 9.24 49.46 -9.32
C MET A 411 9.12 50.98 -9.14
N ASP A 412 10.17 51.64 -8.65
CA ASP A 412 10.16 53.09 -8.40
C ASP A 412 10.17 53.92 -9.70
N GLY A 413 10.47 53.30 -10.83
CA GLY A 413 10.51 53.92 -12.16
C GLY A 413 10.23 52.90 -13.27
N ALA A 414 9.92 53.40 -14.48
CA ALA A 414 9.69 52.54 -15.64
C ALA A 414 10.98 51.80 -16.02
N THR A 415 10.92 50.47 -16.07
CA THR A 415 12.11 49.63 -16.19
C THR A 415 11.78 48.25 -16.78
N THR A 416 12.79 47.54 -17.24
CA THR A 416 12.72 46.10 -17.57
C THR A 416 13.15 45.22 -16.39
N GLU A 417 13.59 45.83 -15.29
CA GLU A 417 13.89 45.18 -14.03
C GLU A 417 12.59 44.72 -13.34
N ALA A 418 12.68 43.79 -12.40
CA ALA A 418 11.50 43.25 -11.74
C ALA A 418 11.72 43.02 -10.24
N ALA A 419 10.71 43.42 -9.46
CA ALA A 419 10.52 42.98 -8.09
C ALA A 419 9.82 41.62 -8.11
N VAL A 420 10.33 40.67 -7.35
CA VAL A 420 9.90 39.26 -7.34
C VAL A 420 9.61 38.84 -5.90
N LEU A 421 8.45 38.26 -5.64
CA LEU A 421 8.20 37.56 -4.38
C LEU A 421 8.71 36.12 -4.54
N ARG A 422 9.81 35.78 -3.87
CA ARG A 422 10.46 34.47 -3.98
C ARG A 422 9.66 33.40 -3.26
N ASN A 423 9.32 33.66 -2.01
CA ASN A 423 8.48 32.79 -1.20
C ASN A 423 7.76 33.59 -0.11
N PHE A 424 6.75 32.95 0.48
CA PHE A 424 6.15 33.39 1.72
C PHE A 424 5.65 32.18 2.53
N THR A 425 5.47 32.38 3.83
CA THR A 425 4.83 31.39 4.72
C THR A 425 4.04 32.12 5.79
N VAL A 426 2.83 31.63 6.08
CA VAL A 426 1.96 32.14 7.14
C VAL A 426 1.70 31.01 8.12
N VAL A 427 2.07 31.22 9.38
CA VAL A 427 1.93 30.26 10.47
C VAL A 427 0.95 30.80 11.50
N HIS A 428 -0.05 30.01 11.84
CA HIS A 428 -0.97 30.26 12.95
C HIS A 428 -0.47 29.53 14.19
N TYR A 429 -0.48 30.24 15.31
CA TYR A 429 -0.25 29.74 16.65
C TYR A 429 -1.57 29.90 17.41
N PRO A 430 -2.39 28.83 17.47
CA PRO A 430 -3.64 28.85 18.21
C PRO A 430 -3.38 29.11 19.68
N LYS A 431 -4.27 29.86 20.35
CA LYS A 431 -4.25 29.87 21.81
C LYS A 431 -4.52 28.45 22.33
N PRO A 432 -3.81 28.01 23.38
CA PRO A 432 -4.01 26.68 23.97
C PRO A 432 -5.41 26.48 24.55
#